data_AF-A0A377N9P6-F1
#
_entry.id   AF-A0A377N9P6-F1
#
_cell.length_a   1.000
_cell.length_b   1.000
_cell.length_c   1.000
_cell.angle_alpha   90.00
_cell.angle_beta   90.00
_cell.angle_gamma   90.00
#
_symmetry.space_group_name_H-M   'P 1'
#
loop_
_entity.id
_entity.type
_entity.pdbx_description
1 polymer ?
#
loop_
_entity_poly.entity_id
_entity_poly.type
_entity_poly.pdbx_seq_one_letter_code
_entity_poly.pdbx_strand_id
1 'polypeptide(L)' 'MTDLLIDQIEFCDVLLVSKTDLLDSFQQREVIALLQSLNPEADIIPIAPGTLPLDRVLNTHRFDFAKAQQARAG' A
#
# COMPACT_ATOMS: atom_id res chain seq x y z
N MET A 1 8.37 -14.35 -9.83
CA MET A 1 8.87 -13.07 -9.27
C MET A 1 7.77 -12.01 -9.24
N THR A 2 6.85 -12.00 -10.21
CA THR A 2 5.63 -11.17 -10.19
C THR A 2 4.68 -11.54 -9.06
N ASP A 3 4.55 -12.82 -8.74
CA ASP A 3 3.59 -13.31 -7.73
C ASP A 3 3.89 -12.72 -6.33
N LEU A 4 5.15 -12.75 -5.89
CA LEU A 4 5.54 -12.20 -4.59
C LEU A 4 5.24 -10.70 -4.42
N LEU A 5 5.33 -9.92 -5.50
CA LEU A 5 5.01 -8.49 -5.45
C LEU A 5 3.51 -8.26 -5.33
N ILE A 6 2.70 -9.13 -5.95
CA ILE A 6 1.24 -9.09 -5.82
C ILE A 6 0.87 -9.48 -4.39
N ASP A 7 1.40 -10.57 -3.86
CA ASP A 7 1.15 -11.02 -2.49
C ASP A 7 1.48 -9.91 -1.46
N GLN A 8 2.61 -9.22 -1.63
CA GLN A 8 2.98 -8.11 -0.75
C GLN A 8 1.98 -6.94 -0.77
N ILE A 9 1.39 -6.66 -1.93
CA ILE A 9 0.33 -5.64 -2.06
C ILE A 9 -0.93 -6.11 -1.35
N GLU A 10 -1.34 -7.37 -1.56
CA GLU A 10 -2.58 -7.95 -1.03
C GLU A 10 -2.62 -8.04 0.51
N PHE A 11 -1.48 -8.17 1.18
CA PHE A 11 -1.42 -8.33 2.64
C PHE A 11 -0.93 -7.09 3.41
N CYS A 12 -0.62 -5.98 2.75
CA CYS A 12 -0.14 -4.78 3.45
C CYS A 12 -1.28 -4.00 4.13
N ASP A 13 -1.02 -3.45 5.32
CA ASP A 13 -1.95 -2.52 5.99
C ASP A 13 -1.85 -1.09 5.45
N VAL A 14 -0.67 -0.72 4.95
CA VAL A 14 -0.34 0.64 4.47
C VAL A 14 0.53 0.51 3.22
N LEU A 15 0.13 1.21 2.16
CA LEU A 15 0.84 1.22 0.89
C LEU A 15 1.29 2.64 0.52
N LEU A 16 2.60 2.88 0.57
CA LEU A 16 3.21 4.15 0.20
C LEU A 16 3.53 4.16 -1.29
N VAL A 17 2.83 5.00 -2.06
CA VAL A 17 3.04 5.11 -3.50
C VAL A 17 3.99 6.28 -3.76
N SER A 18 5.26 5.95 -4.00
CA SER A 18 6.32 6.96 -4.21
C SER A 18 6.33 7.54 -5.63
N LYS A 19 7.01 8.67 -5.80
CA LYS A 19 7.24 9.35 -7.08
C LYS A 19 5.96 9.87 -7.74
N THR A 20 4.93 10.15 -6.95
CA THR A 20 3.64 10.63 -7.49
C THR A 20 3.76 12.04 -8.07
N ASP A 21 4.82 12.78 -7.74
CA ASP A 21 5.21 14.03 -8.36
C ASP A 21 5.58 13.92 -9.86
N LEU A 22 5.88 12.70 -10.33
CA LEU A 22 6.15 12.44 -11.75
C LEU A 22 4.88 12.10 -12.55
N LEU A 23 3.73 12.01 -11.90
CA LEU A 23 2.46 11.63 -12.51
C LEU A 23 1.54 12.84 -12.64
N ASP A 24 0.76 12.87 -13.72
CA ASP A 24 -0.41 13.74 -13.76
C ASP A 24 -1.56 13.17 -12.93
N SER A 25 -2.61 13.97 -12.72
CA SER A 25 -3.74 13.56 -11.88
C SER A 25 -4.51 12.37 -12.44
N PHE A 26 -4.50 12.13 -13.74
CA PHE A 26 -5.17 10.98 -14.35
C PHE A 26 -4.37 9.70 -14.10
N GLN A 27 -3.07 9.73 -14.40
CA GLN A 27 -2.15 8.62 -14.16
C GLN A 27 -2.11 8.21 -12.69
N GLN A 28 -2.05 9.19 -11.78
CA GLN A 28 -2.08 8.91 -10.35
C GLN A 28 -3.38 8.21 -9.95
N ARG A 29 -4.54 8.65 -10.47
CA ARG A 29 -5.83 7.99 -10.19
C ARG A 29 -5.87 6.56 -10.71
N GLU A 30 -5.33 6.29 -11.91
CA GLU A 30 -5.29 4.94 -12.46
C GLU A 30 -4.45 4.00 -11.60
N VAL A 31 -3.25 4.43 -11.19
CA VAL A 31 -2.37 3.62 -10.32
C VAL A 31 -3.05 3.34 -8.98
N ILE A 32 -3.64 4.36 -8.35
CA ILE A 32 -4.30 4.19 -7.05
C ILE A 32 -5.52 3.27 -7.17
N ALA A 33 -6.33 3.41 -8.24
CA ALA A 33 -7.48 2.54 -8.46
C ALA A 33 -7.06 1.07 -8.66
N LEU A 34 -5.98 0.84 -9.41
CA LEU A 34 -5.43 -0.51 -9.58
C LEU A 34 -4.98 -1.11 -8.24
N LEU A 35 -4.22 -0.36 -7.45
CA LEU A 35 -3.73 -0.82 -6.15
C LEU A 35 -4.89 -1.08 -5.17
N GLN A 36 -5.93 -0.24 -5.18
CA GLN A 36 -7.13 -0.44 -4.37
C GLN A 36 -7.90 -1.71 -4.80
N SER A 37 -7.87 -2.07 -6.09
CA SER A 37 -8.50 -3.32 -6.56
C SER A 37 -7.76 -4.58 -6.10
N LEU A 38 -6.44 -4.48 -5.90
CA LEU A 38 -5.61 -5.56 -5.39
C LEU A 38 -5.72 -5.69 -3.87
N ASN A 39 -5.77 -4.57 -3.15
CA ASN A 39 -5.98 -4.58 -1.71
C ASN A 39 -6.96 -3.47 -1.29
N PRO A 40 -8.26 -3.81 -1.15
CA PRO A 40 -9.28 -2.84 -0.74
C PRO A 40 -9.14 -2.33 0.68
N GLU A 41 -8.38 -3.03 1.54
CA GLU A 41 -8.25 -2.72 2.97
C GLU A 41 -7.03 -1.86 3.30
N ALA A 42 -6.06 -1.76 2.38
CA ALA A 42 -4.84 -0.97 2.59
C ALA A 42 -5.13 0.54 2.68
N ASP A 43 -4.43 1.23 3.59
CA ASP A 43 -4.33 2.70 3.59
C ASP A 43 -3.32 3.12 2.52
N ILE A 44 -3.80 3.52 1.34
CA ILE A 44 -2.97 3.89 0.19
C ILE A 44 -2.64 5.38 0.26
N ILE A 45 -1.35 5.70 0.37
CA ILE A 45 -0.86 7.06 0.60
C ILE A 45 0.08 7.45 -0.55
N PRO A 46 -0.34 8.39 -1.42
CA PRO A 46 0.55 8.99 -2.41
C PRO A 46 1.61 9.84 -1.73
N ILE A 47 2.88 9.67 -2.09
CA ILE A 47 3.99 10.46 -1.56
C ILE A 47 4.92 10.98 -2.66
N ALA A 48 5.38 12.21 -2.46
CA ALA A 48 6.46 12.83 -3.20
C ALA A 48 7.78 12.73 -2.40
N PRO A 49 8.94 13.00 -3.02
CA PRO A 49 10.22 13.03 -2.34
C PRO A 49 10.18 13.91 -1.08
N GLY A 50 10.49 13.32 0.08
CA GLY A 50 10.52 14.02 1.37
C GLY A 50 9.16 14.25 2.05
N THR A 51 8.05 13.75 1.50
CA THR A 51 6.71 13.98 2.07
C THR A 51 6.13 12.73 2.75
N LEU A 52 6.93 12.01 3.54
CA LEU A 52 6.47 10.80 4.23
C LEU A 52 5.70 11.15 5.53
N PRO A 53 4.39 10.84 5.64
CA PRO A 53 3.64 11.05 6.87
C PRO A 53 4.02 9.98 7.90
N LEU A 54 4.98 10.30 8.77
CA LEU A 54 5.55 9.34 9.73
C LEU A 54 4.51 8.75 10.70
N ASP A 55 3.47 9.52 11.06
CA ASP A 55 2.35 9.10 11.90
C ASP A 55 1.51 7.97 11.25
N ARG A 56 1.58 7.83 9.93
CA ARG A 56 0.89 6.78 9.18
C ARG A 56 1.70 5.49 9.05
N VAL A 57 2.97 5.52 9.41
CA VAL A 57 3.91 4.39 9.21
C VAL A 57 4.47 3.89 10.55
N LEU A 58 4.76 4.81 11.47
CA LEU A 58 5.31 4.49 12.78
C LEU A 58 4.20 4.44 13.82
N ASN A 59 4.29 3.49 14.76
CA ASN A 59 3.36 3.35 15.88
C ASN A 59 1.87 3.29 15.47
N THR A 60 1.57 2.66 14.33
CA THR A 60 0.21 2.62 13.77
C THR A 60 -0.73 1.67 14.51
N HIS A 61 -0.20 0.75 15.33
CA HIS A 61 -0.95 -0.30 16.04
C HIS A 61 -1.82 -1.16 15.12
N ARG A 62 -1.50 -1.27 13.83
CA ARG A 62 -2.31 -1.97 12.82
C ARG A 62 -2.14 -3.49 12.81
N PHE A 63 -1.22 -4.03 13.60
CA PHE A 63 -0.97 -5.47 13.62
C PHE A 63 -2.19 -6.26 14.12
N ASP A 64 -2.67 -7.17 13.27
CA ASP A 64 -3.76 -8.11 13.57
C ASP A 64 -3.26 -9.55 13.42
N PHE A 65 -3.32 -10.31 14.54
CA PHE A 65 -2.89 -11.71 14.61
C PHE A 65 -3.71 -12.66 13.73
N ALA A 66 -5.00 -12.38 13.51
CA ALA A 66 -5.84 -13.23 12.67
C ALA A 66 -5.47 -13.05 11.19
N LYS A 67 -5.31 -11.79 10.75
CA LYS A 67 -4.84 -11.47 9.40
C LYS A 67 -3.44 -12.00 9.13
N ALA A 68 -2.52 -11.85 10.07
CA ALA A 68 -1.13 -12.32 9.93
C ALA A 68 -1.04 -13.85 9.75
N GLN A 69 -1.95 -14.64 10.35
CA GLN A 69 -1.99 -16.08 10.15
C GLN A 69 -2.51 -16.48 8.76
N GLN A 70 -3.46 -15.73 8.20
CA GLN A 70 -3.97 -15.94 6.84
C GLN A 70 -2.89 -15.68 5.79
N ALA A 71 -2.11 -14.61 5.95
CA ALA A 71 -1.00 -14.26 5.05
C ALA A 71 0.14 -15.29 5.04
N ARG A 72 0.25 -16.15 6.07
CA ARG A 72 1.29 -17.20 6.15
C ARG A 72 0.84 -18.53 5.56
N ALA A 73 -0.45 -18.67 5.27
CA ALA A 73 -1.06 -19.91 4.79
C ALA A 73 -1.27 -19.93 3.26
N GLY A 74 -1.10 -18.79 2.58
CA GLY A 74 -0.95 -18.69 1.12
C GLY A 74 0.52 -18.74 0.72
#